data_AF-A0A6N2DRV8-F1
#
_entry.id   AF-A0A6N2DRV8-F1
#
_cell.length_a   1.000
_cell.length_b   1.000
_cell.length_c   1.000
_cell.angle_alpha   90.00
_cell.angle_beta   90.00
_cell.angle_gamma   90.00
#
_symmetry.space_group_name_H-M   'P 1'
#
loop_
_entity.id
_entity.type
_entity.pdbx_description
1 polymer ?
#
loop_
_entity_poly.entity_id
_entity_poly.type
_entity_poly.pdbx_seq_one_letter_code
_entity_poly.pdbx_strand_id
1 'polypeptide(L)'
;MALPALIPALVPIVGRIIGNLFPDKEAKAKAEAEALKMLLAHQHELEHAAARVVHAEAASTHWLAANWRPLTMLTFVALIVARWFGFAAPELHETEYAKLWSIVELGLGGYVIGRSVEKVVPTIMEPLKARR
;
A
#
# COMPACT_ATOMS: atom_id res chain seq x y z
N MET A 1 -3.84 -9.85 -1.53
CA MET A 1 -3.84 -8.42 -1.17
C MET A 1 -2.47 -8.15 -0.58
N ALA A 2 -1.57 -7.52 -1.33
CA ALA A 2 -0.27 -7.15 -0.78
C ALA A 2 -0.56 -6.30 0.46
N LEU A 3 0.11 -6.57 1.59
CA LEU A 3 0.24 -5.53 2.60
C LEU A 3 0.68 -4.28 1.83
N PRO A 4 -0.06 -3.16 1.86
CA PRO A 4 0.52 -1.93 1.36
C PRO A 4 1.83 -1.82 2.13
N ALA A 5 2.96 -1.81 1.43
CA ALA A 5 4.24 -1.70 2.08
C ALA A 5 4.12 -0.46 2.99
N LEU A 6 4.13 -0.70 4.29
CA LEU A 6 3.80 0.33 5.27
C LEU A 6 4.79 1.49 5.15
N ILE A 7 5.99 1.18 4.66
CA ILE A 7 7.06 2.14 4.38
C ILE A 7 6.63 3.23 3.40
N PRO A 8 6.21 2.96 2.13
CA PRO A 8 5.68 3.98 1.24
C PRO A 8 4.59 4.89 1.83
N ALA A 9 3.74 4.37 2.72
CA ALA A 9 2.71 5.16 3.39
C ALA A 9 3.26 6.02 4.55
N LEU A 10 4.26 5.52 5.27
CA LEU A 10 4.89 6.18 6.42
C LEU A 10 5.93 7.23 6.02
N VAL A 11 6.67 7.02 4.92
CA VAL A 11 7.70 7.94 4.39
C VAL A 11 7.20 9.39 4.26
N PRO A 12 6.06 9.70 3.60
CA PRO A 12 5.58 11.08 3.47
C PRO A 12 5.06 11.69 4.78
N ILE A 13 4.75 10.88 5.79
CA ILE A 13 4.34 11.34 7.13
C ILE A 13 5.60 11.70 7.92
N VAL A 14 6.59 10.82 7.94
CA VAL A 14 7.88 11.03 8.57
C VAL A 14 8.59 12.25 7.97
N GLY A 15 8.61 12.37 6.63
CA GLY A 15 9.20 13.53 5.94
C GLY A 15 8.52 14.86 6.29
N ARG A 16 7.20 14.87 6.55
CA ARG A 16 6.49 16.06 7.03
C ARG A 16 6.85 16.43 8.47
N ILE A 17 6.95 15.44 9.36
CA ILE A 17 7.32 15.67 10.76
C ILE A 17 8.74 16.21 10.84
N ILE A 18 9.68 15.60 10.13
CA ILE A 18 11.08 16.04 10.08
C ILE A 18 11.18 17.43 9.44
N GLY A 19 10.43 17.69 8.37
CA GLY A 19 10.36 19.00 7.72
C GLY A 19 9.81 20.11 8.62
N ASN A 20 8.97 19.79 9.61
CA ASN A 20 8.46 20.76 10.58
C ASN A 20 9.36 20.93 11.81
N LEU A 21 10.21 19.93 12.12
CA LEU A 21 11.11 19.95 13.28
C LEU A 21 12.49 20.57 12.96
N PHE A 22 12.98 20.40 11.73
CA PHE A 22 14.31 20.84 11.32
C PHE A 22 14.24 21.85 10.15
N PRO A 23 14.60 23.13 10.38
CA PRO A 23 14.64 24.14 9.32
C PRO A 23 15.88 24.05 8.43
N ASP A 24 16.95 23.36 8.89
CA ASP A 24 18.23 23.28 8.18
C ASP A 24 18.27 22.11 7.17
N LYS A 25 18.73 22.36 5.93
CA LYS A 25 18.66 21.37 4.83
C LYS A 25 19.50 20.13 5.08
N GLU A 26 20.68 20.27 5.67
CA GLU A 26 21.56 19.13 5.98
C GLU A 26 21.03 18.30 7.16
N ALA A 27 20.52 18.96 8.21
CA ALA A 27 19.94 18.29 9.36
C ALA A 27 18.67 17.51 8.97
N LYS A 28 17.83 18.08 8.09
CA LYS A 28 16.65 17.42 7.53
C LYS A 28 17.02 16.17 6.73
N ALA A 29 17.97 16.28 5.81
CA ALA A 29 18.39 15.14 4.99
C ALA A 29 18.99 14.00 5.84
N LYS A 30 19.76 14.34 6.88
CA LYS A 30 20.33 13.35 7.80
C LYS A 30 19.26 12.66 8.65
N ALA A 31 18.31 13.42 9.18
CA ALA A 31 17.19 12.89 9.96
C ALA A 31 16.25 12.03 9.10
N GLU A 32 15.96 12.43 7.86
CA GLU A 32 15.18 11.63 6.90
C GLU A 32 15.88 10.31 6.61
N ALA A 33 17.19 10.33 6.33
CA ALA A 33 17.96 9.12 6.09
C ALA A 33 17.99 8.17 7.31
N GLU A 34 18.10 8.72 8.53
CA GLU A 34 18.11 7.94 9.76
C GLU A 34 16.74 7.34 10.07
N ALA A 35 15.66 8.10 9.88
CA ALA A 35 14.30 7.60 10.04
C ALA A 35 13.96 6.52 8.99
N LEU A 36 14.38 6.71 7.75
CA LEU A 36 14.19 5.73 6.67
C LEU A 36 14.99 4.45 6.94
N LYS A 37 16.20 4.57 7.50
CA LYS A 37 17.01 3.44 7.96
C LYS A 37 16.36 2.69 9.12
N MET A 38 15.77 3.39 10.10
CA MET A 38 15.01 2.76 11.18
C MET A 38 13.76 2.04 10.68
N LEU A 39 13.03 2.64 9.74
CA LEU A 39 11.85 2.02 9.10
C LEU A 39 12.22 0.76 8.34
N LEU A 40 13.31 0.78 7.58
CA LEU A 40 13.82 -0.40 6.88
C LEU A 40 14.29 -1.48 7.86
N ALA A 41 14.93 -1.09 8.97
CA ALA A 41 15.39 -2.05 9.99
C ALA A 41 14.23 -2.80 10.66
N HIS A 42 13.07 -2.16 10.83
CA HIS A 42 11.88 -2.75 11.44
C HIS A 42 10.81 -3.17 10.42
N GLN A 43 11.13 -3.14 9.12
CA GLN A 43 10.20 -3.44 8.04
C GLN A 43 9.55 -4.82 8.24
N HIS A 44 10.37 -5.84 8.47
CA HIS A 44 9.89 -7.20 8.64
C HIS A 44 8.99 -7.35 9.87
N GLU A 45 9.29 -6.69 10.98
CA GLU A 45 8.44 -6.78 12.18
C GLU A 45 7.07 -6.14 11.94
N LEU A 46 7.03 -4.99 11.26
CA LEU A 46 5.80 -4.31 10.88
C LEU A 46 4.97 -5.15 9.89
N GLU A 47 5.63 -5.73 8.88
CA GLU A 47 5.01 -6.65 7.92
C GLU A 47 4.45 -7.90 8.60
N HIS A 48 5.23 -8.52 9.48
CA HIS A 48 4.78 -9.68 10.25
C HIS A 48 3.63 -9.33 11.20
N ALA A 49 3.66 -8.17 11.86
CA ALA A 49 2.57 -7.73 12.73
C ALA A 49 1.26 -7.54 11.95
N ALA A 50 1.31 -6.85 10.82
CA ALA A 50 0.14 -6.67 9.97
C ALA A 50 -0.33 -8.00 9.36
N ALA A 51 0.58 -8.88 8.94
CA ALA A 51 0.23 -10.21 8.46
C ALA A 51 -0.45 -11.05 9.56
N ARG A 52 0.02 -10.98 10.81
CA ARG A 52 -0.62 -11.68 11.94
C ARG A 52 -2.05 -11.23 12.17
N VAL A 53 -2.33 -9.93 12.09
CA VAL A 53 -3.70 -9.40 12.21
C VAL A 53 -4.58 -9.95 11.10
N VAL A 54 -4.10 -9.91 9.85
CA VAL A 54 -4.85 -10.45 8.70
C VAL A 54 -5.09 -11.96 8.85
N HIS A 55 -4.09 -12.72 9.28
CA HIS A 55 -4.24 -14.15 9.54
C HIS A 55 -5.23 -14.43 10.68
N ALA A 56 -5.21 -13.63 11.76
CA ALA A 56 -6.16 -13.75 12.86
C ALA A 56 -7.59 -13.42 12.42
N GLU A 57 -7.78 -12.39 11.59
CA GLU A 57 -9.07 -12.05 10.99
C GLU A 57 -9.58 -13.19 10.08
N ALA A 58 -8.72 -13.69 9.20
CA ALA A 58 -9.07 -14.75 8.24
C ALA A 58 -9.31 -16.12 8.91
N ALA A 59 -8.59 -16.43 9.99
CA ALA A 59 -8.77 -17.66 10.76
C ALA A 59 -9.86 -17.54 11.84
N SER A 60 -10.51 -16.37 11.96
CA SER A 60 -11.57 -16.14 12.93
C SER A 60 -12.77 -17.06 12.65
N THR A 61 -13.38 -17.57 13.72
CA THR A 61 -14.65 -18.32 13.66
C THR A 61 -15.84 -17.43 13.29
N HIS A 62 -15.69 -16.10 13.38
CA HIS A 62 -16.71 -15.16 12.95
C HIS A 62 -16.68 -14.93 11.44
N TRP A 63 -17.72 -15.38 10.73
CA TRP A 63 -17.86 -15.29 9.27
C TRP A 63 -17.63 -13.88 8.72
N LEU A 64 -18.17 -12.84 9.37
CA LEU A 64 -18.01 -11.46 8.89
C LEU A 64 -16.56 -10.99 9.02
N ALA A 65 -15.88 -11.32 10.12
CA ALA A 65 -14.48 -10.97 10.33
C ALA A 65 -13.53 -11.71 9.37
N ALA A 66 -13.86 -12.94 8.98
CA ALA A 66 -13.09 -13.70 8.00
C ALA A 66 -13.31 -13.18 6.56
N ASN A 67 -14.53 -12.75 6.23
CA ASN A 67 -14.92 -12.49 4.83
C ASN A 67 -15.03 -11.00 4.46
N TRP A 68 -14.94 -10.04 5.38
CA TRP A 68 -15.14 -8.62 5.03
C TRP A 68 -14.12 -8.10 3.99
N ARG A 69 -12.87 -8.56 4.01
CA ARG A 69 -11.84 -8.18 3.02
C ARG A 69 -12.17 -8.73 1.62
N PRO A 70 -12.42 -10.04 1.43
CA PRO A 70 -12.94 -10.55 0.16
C PRO A 70 -14.24 -9.86 -0.27
N LEU A 71 -15.18 -9.64 0.65
CA LEU A 71 -16.47 -9.05 0.34
C LEU A 71 -16.32 -7.62 -0.18
N THR A 72 -15.53 -6.78 0.48
CA THR A 72 -15.25 -5.40 0.00
C THR A 72 -14.59 -5.39 -1.37
N MET A 73 -13.64 -6.29 -1.63
CA MET A 73 -13.03 -6.43 -2.95
C MET A 73 -14.04 -6.86 -4.02
N LEU A 74 -14.87 -7.85 -3.72
CA LEU A 74 -15.93 -8.31 -4.62
C LEU A 74 -16.96 -7.22 -4.87
N THR A 75 -17.32 -6.41 -3.86
CA THR A 75 -18.19 -5.25 -4.04
C THR A 75 -17.57 -4.22 -4.98
N PHE A 76 -16.29 -3.87 -4.81
CA PHE A 76 -15.62 -2.95 -5.74
C PHE A 76 -15.56 -3.49 -7.17
N VAL A 77 -15.22 -4.76 -7.36
CA VAL A 77 -15.24 -5.40 -8.68
C VAL A 77 -16.65 -5.41 -9.26
N ALA A 78 -17.66 -5.76 -8.45
CA ALA A 78 -19.06 -5.77 -8.88
C ALA A 78 -19.55 -4.38 -9.29
N LEU A 79 -19.13 -3.30 -8.60
CA LEU A 79 -19.46 -1.93 -8.99
C LEU A 79 -18.84 -1.55 -10.34
N ILE A 80 -17.59 -1.96 -10.60
CA ILE A 80 -16.93 -1.75 -11.90
C ILE A 80 -17.65 -2.52 -13.01
N VAL A 81 -18.02 -3.78 -12.75
CA VAL A 81 -18.73 -4.62 -13.72
C VAL A 81 -20.14 -4.10 -13.98
N ALA A 82 -20.92 -3.81 -12.93
CA ALA A 82 -22.27 -3.25 -13.04
C ALA A 82 -22.30 -1.96 -13.86
N ARG A 83 -21.30 -1.09 -13.67
CA ARG A 83 -21.14 0.12 -14.48
C ARG A 83 -20.99 -0.20 -15.97
N TRP A 84 -20.20 -1.23 -16.32
CA TRP A 84 -19.99 -1.62 -17.72
C TRP A 84 -21.24 -2.16 -18.39
N PHE A 85 -22.11 -2.82 -17.61
CA PHE A 85 -23.44 -3.25 -18.05
C PHE A 85 -24.49 -2.13 -18.06
N GLY A 86 -24.10 -0.87 -17.81
CA GLY A 86 -25.01 0.27 -17.80
C GLY A 86 -25.80 0.44 -16.51
N PHE A 87 -25.59 -0.40 -15.49
CA PHE A 87 -26.18 -0.26 -14.15
C PHE A 87 -25.37 0.75 -13.33
N ALA A 88 -25.46 2.01 -13.71
CA ALA A 88 -24.82 3.13 -13.03
C ALA A 88 -25.88 4.10 -12.52
N ALA A 89 -25.56 4.82 -11.44
CA ALA A 89 -26.40 5.92 -11.00
C ALA A 89 -26.62 6.92 -12.16
N PRO A 90 -27.87 7.38 -12.42
CA PRO A 90 -28.20 8.18 -13.61
C PRO A 90 -27.48 9.54 -13.74
N GLU A 91 -26.73 9.99 -12.73
CA GLU A 91 -26.16 11.35 -12.68
C GLU A 91 -24.70 11.40 -12.18
N LEU A 92 -23.86 10.41 -12.52
CA LEU A 92 -22.43 10.51 -12.21
C LEU A 92 -21.77 11.60 -13.06
N HIS A 93 -21.33 12.67 -12.40
CA HIS A 93 -20.66 13.80 -13.06
C HIS A 93 -19.28 13.38 -13.58
N GLU A 94 -18.77 14.00 -14.66
CA GLU A 94 -17.46 13.66 -15.27
C GLU A 94 -16.28 13.70 -14.27
N THR A 95 -16.39 14.54 -13.24
CA THR A 95 -15.40 14.67 -12.16
C THR A 95 -15.40 13.47 -11.21
N GLU A 96 -16.55 12.84 -10.99
CA GLU A 96 -16.68 11.62 -10.19
C GLU A 96 -16.16 10.42 -10.98
N TYR A 97 -16.35 10.42 -12.30
CA TYR A 97 -15.78 9.43 -13.22
C TYR A 97 -14.25 9.42 -13.18
N ALA A 98 -13.62 10.59 -13.28
CA ALA A 98 -12.16 10.71 -13.22
C ALA A 98 -11.59 10.24 -11.87
N LYS A 99 -12.30 10.50 -10.77
CA LYS A 99 -11.92 10.03 -9.42
C LYS A 99 -12.07 8.52 -9.28
N LEU A 100 -13.16 7.94 -9.77
CA LEU A 100 -13.39 6.48 -9.72
C LEU A 100 -12.32 5.73 -10.52
N TRP A 101 -11.97 6.20 -11.73
CA TRP A 101 -10.89 5.59 -12.51
C TRP A 101 -9.52 5.76 -11.87
N SER A 102 -9.23 6.92 -11.28
CA SER A 102 -8.01 7.12 -10.50
C SER A 102 -7.89 6.11 -9.35
N ILE A 103 -9.00 5.80 -8.66
CA ILE A 103 -9.00 4.81 -7.58
C ILE A 103 -8.74 3.39 -8.12
N VAL A 104 -9.34 3.03 -9.25
CA VAL A 104 -9.12 1.72 -9.91
C VAL A 104 -7.67 1.59 -10.39
N GLU A 105 -7.14 2.61 -11.05
CA GLU A 105 -5.76 2.65 -11.52
C GLU A 105 -4.77 2.58 -10.36
N LEU A 106 -5.03 3.27 -9.25
CA LEU A 106 -4.23 3.18 -8.04
C LEU A 106 -4.29 1.79 -7.41
N GLY A 107 -5.48 1.18 -7.35
CA GLY A 107 -5.67 -0.16 -6.79
C GLY A 107 -5.00 -1.26 -7.62
N LEU A 108 -5.24 -1.27 -8.93
CA LEU A 108 -4.70 -2.27 -9.85
C LEU A 108 -3.21 -2.01 -10.14
N GLY A 109 -2.84 -0.75 -10.38
CA GLY A 109 -1.46 -0.31 -10.57
C GLY A 109 -0.62 -0.57 -9.33
N GLY A 110 -1.14 -0.30 -8.13
CA GLY A 110 -0.48 -0.63 -6.87
C GLY A 110 -0.20 -2.13 -6.71
N TYR A 111 -1.15 -3.00 -7.10
CA TYR A 111 -0.94 -4.45 -7.07
C TYR A 111 0.11 -4.93 -8.08
N VAL A 112 0.05 -4.44 -9.33
CA VAL A 112 1.01 -4.79 -10.39
C VAL A 112 2.42 -4.31 -10.04
N ILE A 113 2.56 -3.08 -9.54
CA ILE A 113 3.83 -2.52 -9.09
C ILE A 113 4.37 -3.34 -7.90
N GLY A 114 3.53 -3.63 -6.89
CA GLY A 114 3.94 -4.42 -5.73
C GLY A 114 4.47 -5.80 -6.09
N ARG A 115 3.77 -6.53 -6.97
CA ARG A 115 4.21 -7.84 -7.48
C ARG A 115 5.46 -7.76 -8.35
N SER A 116 5.67 -6.64 -9.03
CA SER A 116 6.87 -6.42 -9.83
C SER A 116 8.08 -6.15 -8.93
N VAL A 117 7.93 -5.32 -7.90
CA VAL A 117 8.99 -5.04 -6.91
C VAL A 117 9.37 -6.31 -6.16
N GLU A 118 8.40 -7.12 -5.70
CA GLU A 118 8.64 -8.40 -5.01
C GLU A 118 9.57 -9.33 -5.82
N LYS A 119 9.45 -9.32 -7.16
CA LYS A 119 10.28 -10.13 -8.06
C LYS A 119 11.63 -9.51 -8.38
N VAL A 120 11.72 -8.18 -8.44
CA VAL A 120 12.93 -7.46 -8.87
C VAL A 120 13.92 -7.26 -7.73
N VAL A 121 13.44 -7.05 -6.50
CA VAL A 121 14.29 -6.89 -5.31
C VAL A 121 15.31 -8.02 -5.11
N PRO A 122 14.96 -9.32 -5.15
CA PRO A 122 15.94 -10.38 -4.99
C PRO A 122 17.02 -10.36 -6.09
N THR A 123 16.63 -10.12 -7.35
CA THR A 123 17.55 -10.03 -8.50
C THR A 123 18.57 -8.90 -8.37
N ILE A 124 18.21 -7.79 -7.73
CA ILE A 124 19.13 -6.66 -7.48
C ILE A 124 20.01 -6.90 -6.25
N MET A 125 19.47 -7.57 -5.23
CA MET A 125 20.16 -7.80 -3.96
C MET A 125 21.22 -8.91 -4.03
N GLU A 126 21.03 -9.93 -4.89
CA GLU A 126 22.02 -11.00 -5.13
C GLU A 126 23.41 -10.49 -5.58
N PRO A 127 23.53 -9.68 -6.66
CA PRO A 127 24.83 -9.18 -7.10
C PRO A 127 25.45 -8.17 -6.10
N LEU A 128 24.63 -7.51 -5.29
CA LEU A 128 25.10 -6.55 -4.27
C LEU A 128 25.71 -7.26 -3.04
N LYS A 129 25.17 -8.44 -2.68
CA LYS A 129 25.75 -9.31 -1.64
C LYS A 129 27.04 -10.00 -2.11
N ALA A 130 27.16 -10.33 -3.40
CA ALA A 130 28.37 -10.97 -3.95
C ALA A 130 29.58 -10.02 -4.09
N ARG A 131 29.36 -8.70 -3.99
CA ARG A 131 30.41 -7.67 -4.07
C ARG A 131 30.91 -7.15 -2.70
N ARG A 132 30.40 -7.68 -1.59
CA ARG A 132 30.82 -7.34 -0.23
C ARG A 132 31.47 -8.54 0.44
#